data_AF-A0A6A5UZ01-F1
#
_entry.id   AF-A0A6A5UZ01-F1
#
_cell.length_a   1.000
_cell.length_b   1.000
_cell.length_c   1.000
_cell.angle_alpha   90.00
_cell.angle_beta   90.00
_cell.angle_gamma   90.00
#
_symmetry.space_group_name_H-M   'P 1'
#
loop_
_entity.id
_entity.type
_entity.pdbx_description
1 polymer ?
#
loop_
_entity_poly.entity_id
_entity_poly.type
_entity_poly.pdbx_seq_one_letter_code
_entity_poly.pdbx_strand_id
1 'polypeptide(L)'
;MTALLESSPHEYIRQAQREKMSEQQQAKIRVNCLKGSWRAEIEGRPLVLSGNGDIVIDTGDNGSHLVAPYFLPYPGTFLEGLATTTTADAAPIQEWVLTLNWLYLDTQTHQLKYGVKTDAEAHLSGPFDCTTQNHHLIFQAWEGFCVV
;
A
#
# COMPACT_ATOMS: atom_id res chain seq x y z
N MET A 1 42.48 14.71 -7.23
CA MET A 1 42.12 13.32 -7.59
C MET A 1 40.71 13.10 -7.04
N THR A 2 39.70 13.46 -7.84
CA THR A 2 38.29 13.49 -7.43
C THR A 2 37.72 12.09 -7.56
N ALA A 3 37.53 11.40 -6.44
CA ALA A 3 36.79 10.15 -6.41
C ALA A 3 35.32 10.48 -6.70
N LEU A 4 34.87 10.25 -7.94
CA LEU A 4 33.46 10.16 -8.24
C LEU A 4 32.97 8.90 -7.53
N LEU A 5 32.23 9.09 -6.44
CA LEU A 5 31.38 8.07 -5.85
C LEU A 5 30.36 7.68 -6.93
N GLU A 6 30.67 6.65 -7.71
CA GLU A 6 29.68 5.97 -8.54
C GLU A 6 28.66 5.36 -7.57
N SER A 7 27.55 6.07 -7.39
CA SER A 7 26.41 5.55 -6.66
C SER A 7 25.95 4.28 -7.37
N SER A 8 25.78 3.20 -6.59
CA SER A 8 25.37 1.91 -7.12
C SER A 8 24.03 2.05 -7.88
N PRO A 9 23.79 1.32 -8.98
CA PRO A 9 22.54 1.39 -9.74
C PRO A 9 21.28 1.25 -8.86
N HIS A 10 21.37 0.51 -7.75
CA HIS A 10 20.29 0.34 -6.78
C HIS A 10 19.98 1.61 -5.98
N GLU A 11 20.98 2.43 -5.69
CA GLU A 11 20.82 3.70 -4.99
C GLU A 11 20.12 4.73 -5.87
N TYR A 12 20.43 4.73 -7.17
CA TYR A 12 19.70 5.50 -8.17
C TYR A 12 18.23 5.07 -8.28
N ILE A 13 17.95 3.76 -8.32
CA ILE A 13 16.57 3.24 -8.34
C ILE A 13 15.81 3.66 -7.07
N ARG A 14 16.44 3.55 -5.88
CA ARG A 14 15.82 4.00 -4.63
C ARG A 14 15.55 5.50 -4.62
N GLN A 15 16.48 6.31 -5.12
CA GLN A 15 16.30 7.76 -5.18
C GLN A 15 15.16 8.11 -6.13
N ALA A 16 15.13 7.52 -7.32
CA ALA A 16 14.04 7.73 -8.28
C ALA A 16 12.67 7.26 -7.75
N GLN A 17 12.64 6.16 -6.98
CA GLN A 17 11.42 5.71 -6.29
C GLN A 17 11.00 6.69 -5.19
N ARG A 18 11.92 7.19 -4.37
CA ARG A 18 11.63 8.19 -3.34
C ARG A 18 11.12 9.50 -3.92
N GLU A 19 11.69 9.94 -5.04
CA GLU A 19 11.22 11.13 -5.78
C GLU A 19 9.79 10.94 -6.30
N LYS A 20 9.43 9.73 -6.75
CA LYS A 20 8.05 9.38 -7.13
C LYS A 20 7.10 9.13 -5.96
N MET A 21 7.63 8.94 -4.76
CA MET A 21 6.87 8.75 -3.52
C MET A 21 6.92 10.04 -2.70
N SER A 22 6.51 11.14 -3.33
CA SER A 22 6.33 12.43 -2.64
C SER A 22 5.23 12.30 -1.58
N GLU A 23 5.35 13.02 -0.47
CA GLU A 23 4.30 13.12 0.55
C GLU A 23 2.95 13.58 -0.03
N GLN A 24 2.98 14.34 -1.13
CA GLN A 24 1.77 14.78 -1.84
C GLN A 24 0.99 13.63 -2.49
N GLN A 25 1.65 12.52 -2.81
CA GLN A 25 1.04 11.35 -3.44
C GLN A 25 0.70 10.26 -2.40
N GLN A 26 1.05 10.47 -1.14
CA GLN A 26 0.75 9.53 -0.07
C GLN A 26 -0.76 9.55 0.24
N ALA A 27 -1.42 8.42 0.02
CA ALA A 27 -2.81 8.23 0.38
C ALA A 27 -2.94 8.07 1.91
N LYS A 28 -3.87 8.81 2.51
CA LYS A 28 -4.19 8.70 3.94
C LYS A 28 -5.50 7.97 4.11
N ILE A 29 -5.45 6.64 4.16
CA ILE A 29 -6.66 5.83 4.30
C ILE A 29 -7.15 5.88 5.74
N ARG A 30 -8.44 6.17 5.94
CA ARG A 30 -9.09 6.14 7.24
C ARG A 30 -10.12 5.02 7.32
N VAL A 31 -10.13 4.34 8.47
CA VAL A 31 -11.14 3.34 8.82
C VAL A 31 -12.22 4.03 9.66
N ASN A 32 -13.46 3.99 9.19
CA ASN A 32 -14.63 4.51 9.88
C ASN A 32 -15.67 3.40 10.02
N CYS A 33 -16.14 3.17 11.24
CA CYS A 33 -17.17 2.18 11.52
C CYS A 33 -18.50 2.90 11.79
N LEU A 34 -19.37 2.94 10.78
CA LEU A 34 -20.64 3.68 10.84
C LEU A 34 -21.63 3.07 11.86
N LYS A 35 -21.61 1.74 12.06
CA LYS A 35 -22.46 1.01 13.01
C LYS A 35 -21.77 -0.27 13.47
N GLY A 36 -21.82 -0.58 14.77
CA GLY A 36 -21.35 -1.86 15.31
C GLY A 36 -20.97 -1.77 16.79
N SER A 37 -21.02 -2.91 17.50
CA SER A 37 -20.53 -3.03 18.88
C SER A 37 -19.02 -2.82 18.99
N TRP A 38 -18.29 -3.03 17.89
CA TRP A 38 -16.82 -2.97 17.80
C TRP A 38 -16.28 -1.59 17.38
N ARG A 39 -17.13 -0.57 17.36
CA ARG A 39 -16.75 0.76 16.86
C ARG A 39 -15.62 1.36 17.67
N ALA A 40 -15.66 1.24 19.00
CA ALA A 40 -14.62 1.82 19.86
C ALA A 40 -13.26 1.15 19.65
N GLU A 41 -13.25 -0.11 19.26
CA GLU A 41 -12.06 -0.91 19.02
C GLU A 41 -11.45 -0.63 17.65
N ILE A 42 -12.26 -0.28 16.64
CA ILE A 42 -11.82 -0.16 15.23
C ILE A 42 -11.64 1.29 14.79
N GLU A 43 -12.47 2.22 15.27
CA GLU A 43 -12.51 3.60 14.80
C GLU A 43 -11.15 4.29 14.96
N GLY A 44 -10.62 4.83 13.85
CA GLY A 44 -9.37 5.59 13.86
C GLY A 44 -8.10 4.74 14.01
N ARG A 45 -8.20 3.41 14.09
CA ARG A 45 -7.03 2.54 14.07
C ARG A 45 -6.40 2.49 12.68
N PRO A 46 -5.07 2.42 12.59
CA PRO A 46 -4.38 2.33 11.30
C PRO A 46 -4.61 0.95 10.66
N LEU A 47 -4.43 0.91 9.35
CA LEU A 47 -4.29 -0.35 8.61
C LEU A 47 -2.84 -0.82 8.67
N VAL A 48 -2.65 -2.13 8.76
CA VAL A 48 -1.33 -2.77 8.76
C VAL A 48 -1.28 -3.89 7.73
N LEU A 49 -0.07 -4.09 7.21
CA LEU A 49 0.28 -5.15 6.28
C LEU A 49 0.58 -6.41 7.10
N SER A 50 -0.32 -7.38 7.02
CA SER A 50 -0.16 -8.68 7.67
C SER A 50 0.81 -9.55 6.88
N GLY A 51 1.66 -10.32 7.57
CA GLY A 51 2.69 -11.15 6.92
C GLY A 51 2.15 -12.24 5.96
N ASN A 52 0.83 -12.44 5.91
CA ASN A 52 0.17 -13.33 4.96
C ASN A 52 -0.30 -12.65 3.66
N GLY A 53 -0.02 -11.36 3.47
CA GLY A 53 -0.43 -10.59 2.29
C GLY A 53 -1.77 -9.86 2.42
N ASP A 54 -2.44 -9.96 3.58
CA ASP A 54 -3.70 -9.27 3.85
C ASP A 54 -3.48 -7.87 4.41
N ILE A 55 -4.47 -6.99 4.20
CA ILE A 55 -4.53 -5.68 4.87
C ILE A 55 -5.57 -5.75 5.98
N VAL A 56 -5.13 -5.53 7.21
CA VAL A 56 -5.96 -5.67 8.41
C VAL A 56 -5.91 -4.39 9.26
N ILE A 57 -6.86 -4.25 10.17
CA ILE A 57 -6.84 -3.16 11.17
C ILE A 57 -5.88 -3.57 12.29
N ASP A 58 -5.06 -2.62 12.73
CA ASP A 58 -4.13 -2.86 13.81
C ASP A 58 -4.86 -3.17 15.13
N THR A 59 -4.83 -4.43 15.57
CA THR A 59 -5.39 -4.84 16.86
C THR A 59 -4.41 -4.65 18.02
N GLY A 60 -3.14 -4.35 17.75
CA GLY A 60 -2.04 -4.28 18.73
C GLY A 60 -1.27 -5.59 18.88
N ASP A 61 -1.59 -6.61 18.08
CA ASP A 61 -0.95 -7.92 18.12
C ASP A 61 0.25 -7.95 17.15
N ASN A 62 1.45 -7.74 17.69
CA ASN A 62 2.78 -7.94 17.10
C ASN A 62 3.03 -7.46 15.65
N GLY A 63 3.75 -6.34 15.53
CA GLY A 63 4.82 -6.17 14.53
C GLY A 63 4.44 -6.02 13.06
N SER A 64 3.21 -5.66 12.74
CA SER A 64 2.79 -5.45 11.35
C SER A 64 3.20 -4.07 10.83
N HIS A 65 3.64 -3.98 9.57
CA HIS A 65 4.06 -2.71 8.97
C HIS A 65 2.83 -1.83 8.67
N LEU A 66 2.87 -0.55 9.06
CA LEU A 66 1.80 0.39 8.73
C LEU A 66 1.60 0.48 7.22
N VAL A 67 0.34 0.47 6.80
CA VAL A 67 -0.03 0.71 5.40
C VAL A 67 0.19 2.18 5.10
N ALA A 68 1.21 2.46 4.28
CA ALA A 68 1.50 3.78 3.75
C ALA A 68 1.49 3.69 2.22
N PRO A 69 0.30 3.77 1.58
CA PRO A 69 0.19 3.61 0.15
C PRO A 69 0.35 4.96 -0.55
N TYR A 70 0.87 4.92 -1.77
CA TYR A 70 1.06 6.04 -2.66
C TYR A 70 0.22 5.82 -3.90
N PHE A 71 -0.43 6.88 -4.39
CA PHE A 71 -1.06 6.87 -5.70
C PHE A 71 0.01 6.87 -6.77
N LEU A 72 0.12 5.75 -7.50
CA LEU A 72 1.07 5.57 -8.58
C LEU A 72 0.35 5.06 -9.84
N PRO A 73 0.79 5.45 -11.05
CA PRO A 73 0.28 4.88 -12.28
C PRO A 73 0.51 3.36 -12.30
N TYR A 74 -0.56 2.58 -12.43
CA TYR A 74 -0.45 1.13 -12.45
C TYR A 74 0.22 0.67 -13.75
N PRO A 75 1.24 -0.22 -13.71
CA PRO A 75 2.15 -0.35 -14.84
C PRO A 75 1.48 -1.06 -16.00
N GLY A 76 1.56 -0.45 -17.19
CA GLY A 76 0.89 -0.95 -18.40
C GLY A 76 -0.57 -0.49 -18.54
N THR A 77 -1.04 0.41 -17.68
CA THR A 77 -2.39 0.98 -17.76
C THR A 77 -2.35 2.50 -17.60
N PHE A 78 -3.46 3.17 -17.92
CA PHE A 78 -3.68 4.59 -17.61
C PHE A 78 -4.41 4.79 -16.27
N LEU A 79 -4.58 3.71 -15.49
CA LEU A 79 -5.31 3.75 -14.23
C LEU A 79 -4.36 4.08 -13.07
N GLU A 80 -4.91 4.79 -12.08
CA GLU A 80 -4.22 4.99 -10.82
C GLU A 80 -4.42 3.76 -9.92
N GLY A 81 -3.29 3.22 -9.46
CA GLY A 81 -3.23 2.17 -8.46
C GLY A 81 -2.68 2.71 -7.15
N LEU A 82 -2.83 1.91 -6.09
CA LEU A 82 -2.19 2.16 -4.81
C LEU A 82 -1.02 1.20 -4.66
N ALA A 83 0.15 1.74 -4.30
CA ALA A 83 1.32 0.93 -4.02
C ALA A 83 1.92 1.31 -2.67
N THR A 84 2.35 0.32 -1.90
CA THR A 84 3.06 0.52 -0.64
C THR A 84 4.43 -0.17 -0.70
N THR A 85 5.33 0.24 0.17
CA THR A 85 6.66 -0.35 0.27
C THR A 85 6.76 -1.20 1.53
N THR A 86 7.19 -2.44 1.39
CA THR A 86 7.66 -3.24 2.52
C THR A 86 9.16 -3.46 2.39
N THR A 87 9.84 -3.58 3.52
CA THR A 87 11.16 -4.19 3.57
C THR A 87 10.96 -5.70 3.42
N ALA A 88 11.48 -6.28 2.33
CA ALA A 88 11.38 -7.73 2.15
C ALA A 88 12.25 -8.44 3.18
N ASP A 89 11.66 -9.32 4.00
CA ASP A 89 12.38 -10.10 5.02
C ASP A 89 13.45 -11.05 4.45
N ALA A 90 13.31 -11.42 3.17
CA ALA A 90 14.21 -12.36 2.49
C ALA A 90 15.31 -11.70 1.65
N ALA A 91 15.36 -10.37 1.61
CA ALA A 91 16.43 -9.70 0.88
C ALA A 91 17.75 -9.80 1.67
N PRO A 92 18.89 -10.17 1.05
CA PRO A 92 20.19 -10.09 1.69
C PRO A 92 20.36 -8.71 2.34
N ILE A 93 20.97 -8.64 3.52
CA ILE A 93 21.16 -7.40 4.32
C ILE A 93 21.94 -6.31 3.53
N GLN A 94 22.52 -6.66 2.37
CA GLN A 94 23.23 -5.76 1.47
C GLN A 94 22.38 -5.30 0.26
N GLU A 95 21.21 -5.91 0.04
CA GLU A 95 20.28 -5.67 -1.07
C GLU A 95 18.88 -5.31 -0.54
N TRP A 96 18.75 -4.37 0.41
CA TRP A 96 17.44 -3.87 0.87
C TRP A 96 16.66 -3.22 -0.29
N VAL A 97 16.01 -4.01 -1.14
CA VAL A 97 15.19 -3.51 -2.23
C VAL A 97 13.84 -3.16 -1.63
N LEU A 98 13.46 -1.88 -1.69
CA LEU A 98 12.09 -1.45 -1.41
C LEU A 98 11.23 -2.09 -2.48
N THR A 99 10.51 -3.14 -2.10
CA THR A 99 9.63 -3.83 -3.03
C THR A 99 8.33 -3.02 -3.07
N LEU A 100 7.99 -2.54 -4.27
CA LEU A 100 6.70 -1.91 -4.52
C LEU A 100 5.64 -3.01 -4.55
N ASN A 101 4.80 -3.03 -3.52
CA ASN A 101 3.64 -3.89 -3.45
C ASN A 101 2.41 -3.11 -3.86
N TRP A 102 1.65 -3.65 -4.79
CA TRP A 102 0.38 -3.07 -5.23
C TRP A 102 -0.72 -3.56 -4.32
N LEU A 103 -1.61 -2.64 -3.94
CA LEU A 103 -2.87 -2.97 -3.30
C LEU A 103 -3.84 -3.44 -4.37
N TYR A 104 -4.58 -4.50 -4.09
CA TYR A 104 -5.57 -5.06 -5.00
C TYR A 104 -6.71 -5.70 -4.22
N LEU A 105 -7.87 -5.80 -4.88
CA LEU A 105 -8.97 -6.63 -4.39
C LEU A 105 -8.87 -8.02 -5.00
N ASP A 106 -8.74 -9.02 -4.13
CA ASP A 106 -8.75 -10.42 -4.50
C ASP A 106 -10.11 -10.77 -5.14
N THR A 107 -10.12 -11.36 -6.32
CA THR A 107 -11.34 -11.65 -7.09
C THR A 107 -12.09 -12.86 -6.55
N GLN A 108 -11.43 -13.68 -5.72
CA GLN A 108 -12.01 -14.86 -5.10
C GLN A 108 -12.56 -14.51 -3.71
N THR A 109 -11.77 -13.84 -2.88
CA THR A 109 -12.15 -13.53 -1.49
C THR A 109 -12.79 -12.16 -1.31
N HIS A 110 -12.68 -11.27 -2.30
CA HIS A 110 -13.12 -9.86 -2.23
C HIS A 110 -12.45 -9.07 -1.10
N GLN A 111 -11.33 -9.58 -0.57
CA GLN A 111 -10.55 -8.91 0.47
C GLN A 111 -9.52 -7.97 -0.15
N LEU A 112 -9.20 -6.90 0.59
CA LEU A 112 -8.13 -6.00 0.23
C LEU A 112 -6.79 -6.62 0.64
N LYS A 113 -5.92 -6.84 -0.35
CA LYS A 113 -4.60 -7.48 -0.19
C LYS A 113 -3.51 -6.61 -0.77
N TYR A 114 -2.26 -7.00 -0.50
CA TYR A 114 -1.09 -6.40 -1.11
C TYR A 114 -0.15 -7.49 -1.65
N GLY A 115 0.64 -7.16 -2.66
CA GLY A 115 1.61 -8.10 -3.22
C GLY A 115 2.39 -7.51 -4.37
N VAL A 116 3.31 -8.29 -4.94
CA VAL A 116 4.07 -7.83 -6.10
C VAL A 116 3.16 -7.69 -7.32
N LYS A 117 3.66 -7.05 -8.37
CA LYS A 117 2.88 -6.81 -9.59
C LYS A 117 2.23 -8.08 -10.15
N THR A 118 2.95 -9.20 -10.17
CA THR A 118 2.44 -10.49 -10.68
C THR A 118 1.26 -11.03 -9.89
N ASP A 119 1.21 -10.76 -8.57
CA ASP A 119 0.09 -11.18 -7.72
C ASP A 119 -1.13 -10.28 -8.00
N ALA A 120 -0.89 -8.99 -8.20
CA ALA A 120 -1.93 -7.99 -8.39
C ALA A 120 -2.56 -8.04 -9.80
N GLU A 121 -1.79 -8.39 -10.84
CA GLU A 121 -2.23 -8.40 -12.25
C GLU A 121 -3.41 -9.36 -12.52
N ALA A 122 -3.54 -10.45 -11.76
CA ALA A 122 -4.66 -11.39 -11.86
C ALA A 122 -5.94 -10.90 -11.14
N HIS A 123 -5.83 -9.77 -10.44
CA HIS A 123 -6.83 -9.24 -9.53
C HIS A 123 -7.24 -7.81 -9.91
N LEU A 124 -8.06 -7.19 -9.07
CA LEU A 124 -8.57 -5.86 -9.31
C LEU A 124 -7.67 -4.81 -8.65
N SER A 125 -6.75 -4.21 -9.41
CA SER A 125 -5.78 -3.21 -8.90
C SER A 125 -6.19 -1.75 -9.08
N GLY A 126 -7.41 -1.47 -9.56
CA GLY A 126 -7.95 -0.11 -9.63
C GLY A 126 -9.09 0.10 -10.64
N PRO A 127 -9.45 1.37 -10.90
CA PRO A 127 -8.89 2.57 -10.30
C PRO A 127 -9.19 2.70 -8.80
N PHE A 128 -8.16 3.04 -8.03
CA PHE A 128 -8.30 3.49 -6.65
C PHE A 128 -8.31 5.01 -6.59
N ASP A 129 -9.12 5.57 -5.70
CA ASP A 129 -9.20 7.01 -5.45
C ASP A 129 -9.51 7.25 -3.96
N CYS A 130 -9.56 8.50 -3.52
CA CYS A 130 -10.00 8.87 -2.17
C CYS A 130 -10.98 10.03 -2.18
N THR A 131 -11.94 10.03 -1.24
CA THR A 131 -12.83 11.18 -1.08
C THR A 131 -12.06 12.41 -0.62
N THR A 132 -12.33 13.56 -1.26
CA THR A 132 -11.62 14.83 -1.00
C THR A 132 -11.74 15.34 0.44
N GLN A 133 -12.82 14.98 1.14
CA GLN A 133 -13.12 15.51 2.48
C GLN A 133 -12.53 14.66 3.61
N ASN A 134 -12.62 13.34 3.50
CA ASN A 134 -12.30 12.42 4.60
C ASN A 134 -11.22 11.38 4.26
N HIS A 135 -10.72 11.41 3.02
CA HIS A 135 -9.75 10.45 2.50
C HIS A 135 -10.23 9.00 2.66
N HIS A 136 -11.54 8.79 2.49
CA HIS A 136 -12.08 7.43 2.44
C HIS A 136 -11.65 6.78 1.14
N LEU A 137 -11.18 5.54 1.21
CA LEU A 137 -10.77 4.80 0.05
C LEU A 137 -11.98 4.52 -0.86
N ILE A 138 -11.80 4.74 -2.15
CA ILE A 138 -12.76 4.46 -3.20
C ILE A 138 -12.12 3.45 -4.15
N PHE A 139 -12.90 2.47 -4.60
CA PHE A 139 -12.52 1.56 -5.67
C PHE A 139 -13.58 1.60 -6.76
N GLN A 140 -13.20 1.90 -8.01
CA GLN A 140 -14.15 2.03 -9.13
C GLN A 140 -15.35 2.95 -8.84
N ALA A 141 -15.09 4.14 -8.28
CA ALA A 141 -16.12 5.09 -7.84
C ALA A 141 -17.08 4.57 -6.75
N TRP A 142 -16.78 3.41 -6.15
CA TRP A 142 -17.54 2.85 -5.05
C TRP A 142 -16.82 3.03 -3.70
N GLU A 143 -17.58 3.50 -2.72
CA GLU A 143 -17.19 3.65 -1.33
C GLU A 143 -18.06 2.71 -0.48
N GLY A 144 -17.45 1.88 0.37
CA GLY A 144 -18.23 0.96 1.22
C GLY A 144 -17.50 -0.25 1.78
N PHE A 145 -16.17 -0.22 1.88
CA PHE A 145 -15.40 -1.32 2.46
C PHE A 145 -15.94 -1.70 3.84
N CYS A 146 -16.11 -3.00 4.05
CA CYS A 146 -16.58 -3.55 5.31
C CYS A 146 -15.45 -4.29 6.01
N VAL A 147 -15.39 -4.13 7.33
CA VAL A 147 -14.54 -4.93 8.21
C VAL A 147 -15.35 -6.17 8.59
N VAL A 148 -14.76 -7.34 8.39
CA VAL A 148 -15.39 -8.65 8.65
C VAL A 148 -14.57 -9.41 9.68
#